data_AF-A0A9N8QUR3-F1
#
_entry.id   AF-A0A9N8QUR3-F1
#
_cell.length_a   1.000
_cell.length_b   1.000
_cell.length_c   1.000
_cell.angle_alpha   90.00
_cell.angle_beta   90.00
_cell.angle_gamma   90.00
#
_symmetry.space_group_name_H-M   'P 1'
#
loop_
_entity.id
_entity.type
_entity.pdbx_description
1 polymer ?
#
loop_
_entity_poly.entity_id
_entity_poly.type
_entity_poly.pdbx_seq_one_letter_code
_entity_poly.pdbx_strand_id
1 'polypeptide(L)'
;MDKRRDVSKVDAGYMPTVSIIGNASHGNAAFINGQTNFYTGANRATSGEIGIQISIPLFDGLSTMSKKREALALKDKAQDDIEDARRSAALDAQQAFLGVRDGQAQVSALRTAQRSAAFLATCRRTWSCSREPLLGISRAIRAPLLPTPARLCAQRNGHTSTR
;
A
#
# COMPACT_ATOMS: atom_id res chain seq x y z
N MET A 1 2.69 -2.01 15.88
CA MET A 1 2.84 -3.01 16.97
C MET A 1 3.56 -4.24 16.41
N ASP A 2 4.62 -4.69 17.07
CA ASP A 2 5.43 -5.86 16.64
C ASP A 2 4.80 -7.18 17.09
N LYS A 3 4.36 -8.01 16.13
CA LYS A 3 3.71 -9.32 16.40
C LYS A 3 4.63 -10.38 17.00
N ARG A 4 5.96 -10.18 16.97
CA ARG A 4 6.90 -11.08 17.66
C ARG A 4 6.75 -11.03 19.18
N ARG A 5 6.46 -9.84 19.73
CA ARG A 5 6.25 -9.67 21.18
C ARG A 5 5.00 -10.39 21.68
N ASP A 6 3.97 -10.52 20.83
CA ASP A 6 2.75 -11.23 21.20
C ASP A 6 3.01 -12.74 21.35
N VAL A 7 3.83 -13.33 20.46
CA VAL A 7 4.25 -14.74 20.59
C VAL A 7 5.10 -14.95 21.85
N SER A 8 6.06 -14.06 22.13
CA SER A 8 6.91 -14.16 23.33
C SER A 8 6.13 -14.03 24.64
N LYS A 9 5.07 -13.21 24.67
CA LYS A 9 4.17 -13.10 25.84
C LYS A 9 3.41 -14.40 26.09
N VAL A 10 2.98 -15.08 25.03
CA VAL A 10 2.26 -16.35 25.16
C VAL A 10 3.22 -17.48 25.57
N ASP A 11 4.45 -17.47 25.06
CA ASP A 11 5.50 -18.41 25.50
C ASP A 11 5.88 -18.23 26.97
N ALA A 12 5.76 -17.02 27.52
CA ALA A 12 5.98 -16.75 28.95
C ALA A 12 4.94 -17.44 29.86
N GLY A 13 3.84 -17.95 29.32
CA GLY A 13 2.86 -18.75 30.08
C GLY A 13 3.41 -20.06 30.65
N TYR A 14 4.53 -20.58 30.11
CA TYR A 14 5.20 -21.77 30.64
C TYR A 14 6.25 -21.46 31.71
N MET A 15 6.48 -20.19 32.02
CA MET A 15 7.55 -19.78 32.92
C MET A 15 7.04 -19.73 34.37
N PRO A 16 7.86 -20.14 35.34
CA PRO A 16 7.56 -19.90 36.74
C PRO A 16 7.41 -18.40 37.00
N THR A 17 6.42 -18.05 37.81
CA THR A 17 6.26 -16.68 38.30
C THR A 17 6.71 -16.60 39.75
N VAL A 18 7.48 -15.56 40.07
CA VAL A 18 7.95 -15.28 41.43
C VAL A 18 7.36 -13.94 41.85
N SER A 19 6.56 -13.95 42.91
CA SER A 19 5.98 -12.76 43.52
C SER A 19 6.48 -12.62 44.95
N ILE A 20 6.66 -11.37 45.39
CA ILE A 20 6.98 -11.04 46.77
C ILE A 20 5.72 -10.45 47.37
N ILE A 21 5.29 -10.98 48.52
CA ILE A 21 4.09 -10.54 49.24
C ILE A 21 4.54 -10.06 50.61
N GLY A 22 4.20 -8.83 50.96
CA GLY A 22 4.44 -8.26 52.28
C GLY A 22 3.14 -7.75 52.87
N ASN A 23 2.88 -8.06 54.14
CA ASN A 23 1.77 -7.49 54.89
C ASN A 23 2.31 -6.80 56.15
N ALA A 24 1.77 -5.63 56.47
CA ALA A 24 2.01 -4.96 57.74
C ALA A 24 0.65 -4.52 58.30
N SER A 25 0.29 -5.04 59.46
CA SER A 25 -0.97 -4.77 60.13
C SER A 25 -0.72 -4.24 61.53
N HIS A 26 -1.40 -3.15 61.84
CA HIS A 26 -1.38 -2.49 63.14
C HIS A 26 -2.82 -2.43 63.66
N GLY A 27 -3.11 -3.23 64.68
CA GLY A 27 -4.44 -3.31 65.28
C GLY A 27 -4.42 -2.83 66.73
N ASN A 28 -5.41 -2.03 67.10
CA ASN A 28 -5.71 -1.72 68.50
C ASN A 28 -7.01 -2.46 68.86
N ALA A 29 -6.90 -3.56 69.59
CA ALA A 29 -8.07 -4.24 70.17
C ALA A 29 -8.25 -3.77 71.61
N ALA A 30 -9.30 -2.97 71.86
CA ALA A 30 -9.76 -2.67 73.21
C ALA A 30 -10.79 -3.74 73.61
N PHE A 31 -10.40 -4.66 74.49
CA PHE A 31 -11.33 -5.61 75.10
C PHE A 31 -11.99 -4.93 76.31
N ILE A 32 -13.27 -4.55 76.21
CA ILE A 32 -14.07 -4.22 77.41
C ILE A 32 -14.58 -5.55 77.96
N ASN A 33 -13.88 -6.12 78.95
CA ASN A 33 -14.43 -7.22 79.73
C ASN A 33 -15.39 -6.62 80.76
N GLY A 34 -16.70 -6.86 80.59
CA GLY A 34 -17.80 -6.17 81.27
C GLY A 34 -17.93 -6.37 82.78
N GLN A 35 -16.86 -6.70 83.51
CA GLN A 35 -16.94 -6.93 84.96
C GLN A 35 -15.98 -6.12 85.83
N THR A 36 -14.94 -5.47 85.29
CA THR A 36 -14.12 -4.54 86.07
C THR A 36 -13.51 -3.48 85.17
N ASN A 37 -13.77 -2.20 85.47
CA ASN A 37 -13.37 -1.00 84.73
C ASN A 37 -11.86 -0.72 84.82
N PHE A 38 -11.01 -1.68 84.42
CA PHE A 38 -9.55 -1.53 84.39
C PHE A 38 -9.06 -1.50 82.94
N TYR A 39 -8.43 -0.39 82.54
CA TYR A 39 -7.66 -0.30 81.30
C TYR A 39 -6.35 -1.10 81.47
N THR A 40 -6.41 -2.42 81.30
CA THR A 40 -5.20 -3.23 81.11
C THR A 40 -4.71 -2.98 79.68
N GLY A 41 -3.56 -2.30 79.57
CA GLY A 41 -2.83 -1.89 78.38
C GLY A 41 -3.42 -2.25 77.01
N ALA A 42 -3.62 -1.23 76.17
CA ALA A 42 -3.90 -1.41 74.75
C ALA A 42 -2.94 -2.45 74.15
N ASN A 43 -3.46 -3.63 73.79
CA ASN A 43 -2.69 -4.62 73.05
C ASN A 43 -2.47 -4.05 71.64
N ARG A 44 -1.38 -3.30 71.51
CA ARG A 44 -0.84 -2.81 70.24
C ARG A 44 -0.22 -4.01 69.54
N ALA A 45 -1.03 -4.75 68.80
CA ALA A 45 -0.54 -5.84 67.97
C ALA A 45 0.02 -5.23 66.68
N THR A 46 1.35 -5.17 66.60
CA THR A 46 2.07 -4.87 65.35
C THR A 46 2.54 -6.19 64.78
N SER A 47 2.02 -6.55 63.60
CA SER A 47 2.40 -7.77 62.89
C SER A 47 2.84 -7.41 61.49
N GLY A 48 3.97 -7.97 61.06
CA GLY A 48 4.50 -7.79 59.72
C GLY A 48 5.05 -9.11 59.22
N GLU A 49 4.69 -9.48 58.00
CA GLU A 49 5.17 -10.69 57.33
C GLU A 49 5.66 -10.34 55.93
N ILE A 50 6.81 -10.93 55.55
CA ILE A 50 7.37 -10.83 54.21
C ILE A 50 7.58 -12.25 53.72
N GLY A 51 6.94 -12.59 52.61
CA GLY A 51 7.01 -13.90 51.97
C GLY A 51 7.33 -13.80 50.48
N ILE A 52 7.95 -14.85 49.95
CA ILE A 52 8.17 -15.03 48.52
C ILE A 52 7.28 -16.20 48.08
N GLN A 53 6.44 -15.97 47.08
CA GLN A 53 5.58 -16.99 46.50
C GLN A 53 6.06 -17.33 45.08
N ILE A 54 6.29 -18.61 44.84
CA ILE A 54 6.68 -19.13 43.52
C ILE A 54 5.53 -19.99 43.02
N SER A 55 5.01 -19.67 41.83
CA SER A 55 3.95 -20.43 41.17
C SER A 55 4.47 -21.01 39.86
N ILE A 56 4.46 -22.34 39.77
CA ILE A 56 4.85 -23.11 38.58
C ILE A 56 3.60 -23.83 38.05
N PRO A 57 3.05 -23.44 36.89
CA PRO A 57 1.98 -24.20 36.27
C PRO A 57 2.53 -25.52 35.73
N LEU A 58 2.09 -26.65 36.28
CA LEU A 58 2.43 -27.98 35.77
C LEU A 58 1.52 -28.40 34.61
N PHE A 59 0.25 -27.97 34.63
CA PHE A 59 -0.73 -28.29 33.60
C PHE A 59 -1.92 -27.32 33.58
N ASP A 60 -2.09 -26.59 32.48
CA ASP A 60 -3.17 -25.59 32.30
C ASP A 60 -4.25 -26.05 31.30
N GLY A 61 -4.47 -27.37 31.15
CA GLY A 61 -5.51 -27.90 30.28
C GLY A 61 -5.36 -27.53 28.80
N LEU A 62 -4.12 -27.41 28.30
CA LEU A 62 -3.77 -26.98 26.93
C LEU A 62 -4.16 -25.53 26.58
N SER A 63 -4.63 -24.72 27.53
CA SER A 63 -5.03 -23.33 27.26
C SER A 63 -3.89 -22.47 26.68
N THR A 64 -2.67 -22.63 27.18
CA THR A 64 -1.46 -21.95 26.68
C THR A 64 -1.07 -22.42 25.28
N MET A 65 -1.30 -23.70 24.94
CA MET A 65 -1.08 -24.23 23.60
C MET A 65 -2.06 -23.63 22.58
N SER A 66 -3.34 -23.50 22.95
CA SER A 66 -4.35 -22.87 22.11
C SER A 66 -4.01 -21.40 21.82
N LYS A 67 -3.63 -20.64 22.85
CA LYS A 67 -3.17 -19.25 22.70
C LYS A 67 -1.93 -19.13 21.81
N LYS A 68 -0.99 -20.07 21.92
CA LYS A 68 0.23 -20.08 21.09
C LYS A 68 -0.11 -20.29 19.62
N ARG A 69 -1.01 -21.25 19.33
CA ARG A 69 -1.48 -21.52 17.97
C ARG A 69 -2.19 -20.29 17.37
N GLU A 70 -3.02 -19.62 18.16
CA GLU A 70 -3.68 -18.38 17.75
C GLU A 70 -2.66 -17.26 17.46
N ALA A 71 -1.69 -17.04 18.34
CA ALA A 71 -0.66 -16.02 18.16
C ALA A 71 0.22 -16.29 16.93
N LEU A 72 0.53 -17.55 16.63
CA LEU A 72 1.23 -17.94 15.40
C LEU A 72 0.39 -17.63 14.16
N ALA A 73 -0.90 -18.00 14.14
CA ALA A 73 -1.78 -17.67 13.01
C ALA A 73 -1.91 -16.15 12.79
N LEU A 74 -1.94 -15.36 13.87
CA LEU A 74 -1.94 -13.89 13.77
C LEU A 74 -0.61 -13.32 13.24
N LYS A 75 0.52 -13.96 13.57
CA LYS A 75 1.83 -13.59 13.03
C LYS A 75 1.88 -13.89 11.53
N ASP A 76 1.45 -15.08 11.11
CA ASP A 76 1.47 -15.49 9.70
C ASP A 76 0.57 -14.56 8.88
N LYS A 77 -0.65 -14.27 9.37
CA LYS A 77 -1.52 -13.27 8.76
C LYS A 77 -0.85 -11.90 8.58
N ALA A 78 -0.14 -11.42 9.61
CA ALA A 78 0.56 -10.14 9.51
C ALA A 78 1.74 -10.18 8.53
N GLN A 79 2.32 -11.35 8.25
CA GLN A 79 3.32 -11.52 7.20
C GLN A 79 2.66 -11.47 5.82
N ASP A 80 1.53 -12.16 5.66
CA ASP A 80 0.73 -12.14 4.43
C ASP A 80 0.27 -10.72 4.09
N ASP A 81 -0.20 -9.94 5.08
CA ASP A 81 -0.60 -8.54 4.89
C ASP A 81 0.56 -7.66 4.32
N ILE A 82 1.81 -7.94 4.74
CA ILE A 82 3.00 -7.24 4.22
C ILE A 82 3.31 -7.67 2.79
N GLU A 83 3.19 -8.96 2.48
CA GLU A 83 3.36 -9.46 1.12
C GLU A 83 2.30 -8.91 0.17
N ASP A 84 1.04 -8.86 0.60
CA ASP A 84 -0.07 -8.31 -0.16
C ASP A 84 0.11 -6.81 -0.40
N ALA A 85 0.51 -6.04 0.61
CA ALA A 85 0.83 -4.62 0.43
C ALA A 85 1.98 -4.42 -0.58
N ARG A 86 3.00 -5.28 -0.55
CA ARG A 86 4.12 -5.25 -1.51
C ARG A 86 3.65 -5.60 -2.92
N ARG A 87 2.80 -6.62 -3.08
CA ARG A 87 2.23 -7.01 -4.37
C ARG A 87 1.33 -5.91 -4.93
N SER A 88 0.47 -5.31 -4.10
CA SER A 88 -0.39 -4.18 -4.49
C SER A 88 0.44 -3.00 -4.97
N ALA A 89 1.45 -2.58 -4.22
CA ALA A 89 2.33 -1.47 -4.62
C ALA A 89 3.03 -1.73 -5.96
N ALA A 90 3.43 -2.97 -6.24
CA ALA A 90 4.02 -3.35 -7.52
C ALA A 90 3.01 -3.33 -8.67
N LEU A 91 1.75 -3.71 -8.43
CA LEU A 91 0.68 -3.64 -9.41
C LEU A 91 0.28 -2.19 -9.72
N ASP A 92 0.16 -1.36 -8.68
CA ASP A 92 -0.17 0.06 -8.82
C ASP A 92 0.88 0.81 -9.63
N ALA A 93 2.18 0.53 -9.37
CA ALA A 93 3.28 1.11 -10.14
C ALA A 93 3.23 0.70 -11.62
N GLN A 94 2.91 -0.56 -11.91
CA GLN A 94 2.76 -1.05 -13.29
C GLN A 94 1.58 -0.38 -14.00
N GLN A 95 0.43 -0.25 -13.33
CA GLN A 95 -0.74 0.42 -13.89
C GLN A 95 -0.47 1.91 -14.16
N ALA A 96 0.19 2.60 -13.23
CA ALA A 96 0.59 3.99 -13.41
C ALA A 96 1.54 4.17 -14.62
N PHE A 97 2.51 3.26 -14.78
CA PHE A 97 3.42 3.27 -15.92
C PHE A 97 2.69 3.05 -17.25
N LEU A 98 1.77 2.08 -17.30
CA LEU A 98 0.96 1.82 -18.49
C LEU A 98 0.07 3.02 -18.84
N GLY A 99 -0.55 3.66 -17.85
CA GLY A 99 -1.35 4.87 -18.06
C GLY A 99 -0.56 6.03 -18.68
N VAL A 100 0.69 6.24 -18.24
CA VAL A 100 1.58 7.26 -18.84
C VAL A 100 1.96 6.89 -20.27
N ARG A 101 2.29 5.62 -20.53
CA ARG A 101 2.65 5.13 -21.88
C ARG A 101 1.49 5.31 -22.86
N ASP A 102 0.29 4.93 -22.46
CA ASP A 102 -0.90 5.04 -23.30
C ASP A 102 -1.26 6.51 -23.55
N GLY A 103 -1.08 7.38 -22.56
CA GLY A 103 -1.21 8.84 -22.73
C GLY A 103 -0.23 9.41 -23.76
N GLN A 104 1.04 8.98 -23.73
CA GLN A 104 2.02 9.39 -24.74
C GLN A 104 1.64 8.90 -26.14
N ALA A 105 1.18 7.65 -26.26
CA ALA A 105 0.73 7.09 -27.53
C ALA A 105 -0.48 7.89 -28.08
N GLN A 106 -1.47 8.22 -27.24
CA GLN A 106 -2.64 8.99 -27.64
C GLN A 106 -2.27 10.40 -28.13
N VAL A 107 -1.37 11.11 -27.45
CA VAL A 107 -0.89 12.43 -27.89
C VAL A 107 -0.15 12.33 -29.23
N SER A 108 0.66 11.29 -29.44
CA SER A 108 1.36 11.08 -30.70
C SER A 108 0.41 10.81 -31.88
N ALA A 109 -0.66 10.05 -31.64
CA ALA A 109 -1.71 9.78 -32.62
C ALA A 109 -2.50 11.04 -32.97
N LEU A 110 -2.89 11.83 -31.96
CA LEU A 110 -3.60 13.11 -32.15
C LEU A 110 -2.76 14.11 -32.97
N ARG A 111 -1.46 14.21 -32.70
CA ARG A 111 -0.56 15.08 -33.50
C ARG A 111 -0.50 14.64 -34.96
N THR A 112 -0.50 13.34 -35.22
CA THR A 112 -0.48 12.80 -36.58
C THR A 112 -1.80 13.08 -37.30
N ALA A 113 -2.94 12.88 -36.62
CA ALA A 113 -4.25 13.22 -37.14
C ALA A 113 -4.39 14.73 -37.45
N GLN A 114 -3.87 15.60 -36.59
CA GLN A 114 -3.88 17.06 -36.81
C GLN A 114 -3.05 17.45 -38.03
N ARG A 115 -1.85 16.86 -38.21
CA ARG A 115 -1.02 17.08 -39.40
C ARG A 115 -1.73 16.62 -40.68
N SER A 116 -2.38 15.47 -40.66
CA SER A 116 -3.16 14.97 -41.79
C SER A 116 -4.37 15.85 -42.10
N ALA A 117 -5.08 16.34 -41.09
CA ALA A 117 -6.19 17.28 -41.28
C ALA A 117 -5.75 18.61 -41.89
N ALA A 118 -4.63 19.17 -41.40
CA ALA A 118 -4.04 20.38 -41.98
C ALA A 118 -3.60 20.16 -43.43
N PHE A 119 -2.98 19.02 -43.72
CA PHE A 119 -2.61 18.64 -45.07
C PHE A 119 -3.84 18.52 -45.98
N LEU A 120 -4.91 17.86 -45.53
CA LEU A 120 -6.18 17.75 -46.28
C LEU A 120 -6.81 19.13 -46.54
N ALA A 121 -6.77 20.05 -45.57
CA ALA A 121 -7.29 21.40 -45.74
C ALA A 121 -6.50 22.19 -46.81
N THR A 122 -5.17 22.07 -46.81
CA THR A 122 -4.31 22.66 -47.85
C THR A 122 -4.57 22.03 -49.20
N CYS A 123 -4.61 20.69 -49.26
CA CYS A 123 -4.87 19.95 -50.47
C CYS A 123 -6.22 20.35 -51.08
N ARG A 124 -7.26 20.49 -50.26
CA ARG A 124 -8.59 20.98 -50.68
C ARG A 124 -8.54 22.39 -51.26
N ARG A 125 -7.82 23.33 -50.61
CA ARG A 125 -7.66 24.71 -51.12
C ARG A 125 -6.95 24.76 -52.47
N THR A 126 -5.89 23.98 -52.63
CA THR A 126 -5.15 23.90 -53.90
C THR A 126 -6.00 23.27 -55.01
N TRP A 127 -6.81 22.26 -54.67
CA TRP A 127 -7.74 21.64 -55.61
C TRP A 127 -8.83 22.63 -56.06
N SER A 128 -9.37 23.46 -55.16
CA SER A 128 -10.33 24.51 -55.53
C SER A 128 -9.74 25.54 -56.49
N CYS A 129 -8.49 25.98 -56.29
CA CYS A 129 -7.82 26.87 -57.26
C CYS A 129 -7.61 26.21 -58.64
N SER A 130 -7.31 24.91 -58.68
CA SER A 130 -7.18 24.18 -59.96
C SER A 130 -8.51 23.88 -60.65
N ARG A 131 -9.65 24.11 -59.97
CA ARG A 131 -11.00 23.88 -60.52
C ARG A 131 -11.58 25.12 -61.22
N GLU A 132 -10.90 26.26 -61.14
CA GLU A 132 -11.30 27.54 -61.76
C GLU A 132 -10.51 28.00 -63.01
N PRO A 133 -9.90 27.15 -63.87
CA PRO A 133 -9.48 27.63 -65.20
C PRO A 133 -10.48 27.32 -66.32
N LEU A 134 -11.64 26.71 -66.03
CA LEU A 134 -12.56 26.21 -67.07
C LEU A 134 -13.55 27.22 -67.67
N LEU A 135 -13.51 28.51 -67.29
CA LEU A 135 -14.06 29.54 -68.18
C LEU A 135 -12.98 30.26 -69.00
N GLY A 136 -11.70 29.92 -68.82
CA GLY A 136 -10.59 30.63 -69.47
C GLY A 136 -9.99 29.94 -70.70
N ILE A 137 -9.69 28.62 -70.68
CA ILE A 137 -8.65 28.10 -71.59
C ILE A 137 -8.94 26.73 -72.26
N SER A 138 -9.94 25.92 -71.88
CA SER A 138 -10.06 24.53 -72.39
C SER A 138 -10.97 24.32 -73.63
N ARG A 139 -10.87 25.20 -74.63
CA ARG A 139 -11.04 24.81 -76.04
C ARG A 139 -9.70 24.24 -76.54
N ALA A 140 -9.11 23.28 -75.84
CA ALA A 140 -7.90 22.61 -76.30
C ALA A 140 -7.72 21.23 -75.63
N ILE A 141 -8.29 20.23 -76.29
CA ILE A 141 -7.63 18.94 -76.56
C ILE A 141 -7.39 18.05 -75.34
N ARG A 142 -8.43 17.26 -75.07
CA ARG A 142 -8.40 15.86 -74.65
C ARG A 142 -7.08 15.16 -75.01
N ALA A 143 -6.25 14.86 -74.01
CA ALA A 143 -5.28 13.78 -74.05
C ALA A 143 -5.66 12.72 -72.98
N PRO A 144 -5.74 11.43 -73.34
CA PRO A 144 -6.19 10.36 -72.45
C PRO A 144 -5.01 9.74 -71.66
N LEU A 145 -5.35 9.09 -70.54
CA LEU A 145 -4.55 8.14 -69.73
C LEU A 145 -3.41 8.73 -68.87
N LEU A 146 -3.70 8.87 -67.56
CA LEU A 146 -2.69 8.68 -66.52
C LEU A 146 -2.94 7.33 -65.82
N PRO A 147 -1.88 6.62 -65.44
CA PRO A 147 -1.59 6.63 -64.01
C PRO A 147 -0.09 6.80 -63.66
N THR A 148 0.11 7.46 -62.52
CA THR A 148 1.30 7.46 -61.65
C THR A 148 2.59 8.18 -62.09
N PRO A 149 3.44 8.64 -61.13
CA PRO A 149 3.29 8.81 -59.67
C PRO A 149 4.05 10.06 -59.11
N ALA A 150 4.21 10.16 -57.77
CA ALA A 150 5.51 10.54 -57.19
C ALA A 150 6.04 11.99 -57.20
N ARG A 151 5.37 13.02 -57.71
CA ARG A 151 6.01 14.35 -57.82
C ARG A 151 5.88 15.34 -56.64
N LEU A 152 5.26 14.97 -55.53
CA LEU A 152 5.16 15.86 -54.34
C LEU A 152 5.89 15.35 -53.10
N CYS A 153 6.79 14.37 -53.27
CA CYS A 153 8.00 14.22 -52.43
C CYS A 153 9.17 15.06 -52.96
N ALA A 154 8.98 15.95 -53.95
CA ALA A 154 10.03 16.65 -54.70
C ALA A 154 10.92 17.62 -53.88
N GLN A 155 10.92 17.58 -52.55
CA GLN A 155 11.77 18.50 -51.77
C GLN A 155 12.11 18.03 -50.36
N ARG A 156 12.37 16.73 -50.16
CA ARG A 156 13.04 16.27 -48.94
C ARG A 156 13.93 15.08 -49.25
N ASN A 157 15.14 15.40 -49.72
CA ASN A 157 16.41 14.67 -49.51
C ASN A 157 17.37 15.07 -50.63
N GLY A 158 17.89 16.30 -50.57
CA GLY A 158 19.18 16.55 -51.18
C GLY A 158 20.20 15.76 -50.38
N HIS A 159 20.75 14.69 -50.94
CA HIS A 159 22.03 14.13 -50.49
C HIS A 159 22.70 13.37 -51.64
N THR A 160 23.98 13.73 -51.84
CA THR A 160 25.09 13.03 -52.50
C THR A 160 25.08 12.91 -54.03
N SER A 161 25.51 14.00 -54.68
CA SER A 161 26.28 13.97 -55.93
C SER A 161 27.79 13.95 -55.59
N THR A 162 28.50 12.91 -56.03
CA THR A 162 29.94 12.97 -56.36
C THR A 162 30.25 11.77 -57.24
N ARG A 163 30.31 12.01 -58.55
CA ARG A 163 31.42 11.71 -59.47
C ARG A 163 30.90 11.53 -60.90
#